data_AF-A0A7R9LUX3-F1
#
_entry.id   AF-A0A7R9LUX3-F1
#
_cell.length_a   1.000
_cell.length_b   1.000
_cell.length_c   1.000
_cell.angle_alpha   90.00
_cell.angle_beta   90.00
_cell.angle_gamma   90.00
#
_symmetry.space_group_name_H-M   'P 1'
#
loop_
_entity.id
_entity.type
_entity.pdbx_description
1 polymer ?
#
loop_
_entity_poly.entity_id
_entity_poly.type
_entity_poly.pdbx_seq_one_letter_code
_entity_poly.pdbx_strand_id
1 'polypeptide(L)'
;MLCNGQEYKCDNERANVDQLIREMFLFPGDQQQFPTNEIEMKQFCQSSKQREKAVKQYADTCLDSVDRTVLNLFVYSVVKHSSGVCKSRRRALELQQMGKCGNSDRKANKKCWNDWMATLAGITTLSNNKLKIPLAC
;
A
#
# COMPACT_ATOMS: atom_id res chain seq x y z
N MET A 1 27.72 11.78 5.33
CA MET A 1 27.12 12.84 6.16
C MET A 1 25.86 13.30 5.46
N LEU A 2 24.71 12.78 5.86
CA LEU A 2 23.43 13.35 5.43
C LEU A 2 23.28 14.69 6.17
N CYS A 3 23.02 15.78 5.45
CA CYS A 3 22.82 17.08 6.06
C CYS A 3 21.61 17.01 7.01
N ASN A 4 21.74 17.51 8.24
CA ASN A 4 20.73 17.47 9.31
C ASN A 4 19.28 17.84 8.91
N GLY A 5 19.07 18.51 7.77
CA GLY A 5 17.73 18.82 7.23
C GLY A 5 17.06 17.68 6.46
N GLN A 6 17.79 16.69 5.94
CA GLN A 6 17.21 15.53 5.24
C GLN A 6 16.65 14.48 6.20
N GLU A 7 17.35 14.18 7.30
CA GLU A 7 16.83 13.27 8.35
C GLU A 7 15.52 13.81 8.94
N TYR A 8 15.47 15.11 9.29
CA TYR A 8 14.26 15.74 9.80
C TYR A 8 13.08 15.70 8.82
N LYS A 9 13.35 15.82 7.51
CA LYS A 9 12.31 15.70 6.48
C LYS A 9 11.78 14.26 6.39
N CYS A 10 12.68 13.28 6.41
CA CYS A 10 12.32 11.87 6.32
C CYS A 10 11.49 11.38 7.50
N ASP A 11 11.81 11.81 8.73
CA ASP A 11 11.03 11.46 9.93
C ASP A 11 9.62 12.06 9.90
N ASN A 12 9.48 13.30 9.43
CA ASN A 12 8.18 13.95 9.30
C ASN A 12 7.33 13.37 8.14
N GLU A 13 7.97 12.92 7.06
CA GLU A 13 7.28 12.31 5.91
C GLU A 13 6.92 10.84 6.16
N ARG A 14 7.56 10.16 7.12
CA ARG A 14 7.36 8.74 7.39
C ARG A 14 5.90 8.37 7.69
N ALA A 15 5.25 9.10 8.58
CA ALA A 15 3.85 8.83 8.94
C ALA A 15 2.90 9.00 7.74
N ASN A 16 3.18 9.98 6.88
CA ASN A 16 2.43 10.22 5.66
C ASN A 16 2.65 9.07 4.66
N VAL A 17 3.91 8.66 4.44
CA VAL A 17 4.24 7.57 3.50
C VAL A 17 3.68 6.23 3.98
N ASP A 18 3.71 5.94 5.27
CA ASP A 18 3.07 4.76 5.85
C ASP A 18 1.57 4.74 5.57
N GLN A 19 0.91 5.90 5.65
CA GLN A 19 -0.48 6.03 5.25
C GLN A 19 -0.67 5.78 3.75
N LEU A 20 0.16 6.38 2.88
CA LEU A 20 0.07 6.15 1.44
C LEU A 20 0.28 4.68 1.07
N ILE A 21 1.24 3.99 1.70
CA ILE A 21 1.48 2.55 1.49
C ILE A 21 0.24 1.74 1.89
N ARG A 22 -0.38 2.05 3.03
CA ARG A 22 -1.64 1.40 3.45
C ARG A 22 -2.76 1.62 2.43
N GLU A 23 -2.83 2.82 1.86
CA GLU A 23 -3.81 3.21 0.84
C GLU A 23 -3.48 2.69 -0.58
N MET A 24 -2.26 2.20 -0.83
CA MET A 24 -1.94 1.52 -2.09
C MET A 24 -2.64 0.16 -2.16
N PHE A 25 -2.98 -0.44 -1.02
CA PHE A 25 -3.76 -1.67 -1.00
C PHE A 25 -5.21 -1.43 -1.42
N LEU A 26 -5.76 -2.40 -2.14
CA LEU A 26 -7.16 -2.40 -2.54
C LEU A 26 -8.10 -2.40 -1.33
N PHE A 27 -7.62 -2.79 -0.16
CA PHE A 27 -8.43 -2.73 1.05
C PHE A 27 -8.69 -1.28 1.44
N PRO A 28 -9.95 -0.93 1.70
CA PRO A 28 -10.31 0.43 2.05
C PRO A 28 -9.67 0.79 3.39
N GLY A 29 -8.57 1.54 3.34
CA GLY A 29 -8.10 2.31 4.48
C GLY A 29 -9.19 3.29 4.98
N ASP A 30 -8.90 4.09 5.99
CA ASP A 30 -9.90 4.97 6.61
C ASP A 30 -10.55 5.99 5.67
N GLN A 31 -9.92 6.27 4.53
CA GLN A 31 -10.45 7.19 3.53
C GLN A 31 -10.69 6.56 2.15
N GLN A 32 -10.17 5.37 1.89
CA GLN A 32 -10.32 4.74 0.58
C GLN A 32 -11.55 3.85 0.54
N GLN A 33 -12.25 3.85 -0.60
CA GLN A 33 -13.35 2.94 -0.89
C GLN A 33 -13.03 2.23 -2.20
N PHE A 34 -13.55 1.02 -2.36
CA PHE A 34 -13.52 0.37 -3.66
C PHE A 34 -14.36 1.19 -4.64
N PRO A 35 -13.89 1.38 -5.89
CA PRO A 35 -14.70 2.05 -6.89
C PRO A 35 -15.93 1.20 -7.21
N THR A 36 -17.09 1.82 -7.33
CA THR A 36 -18.38 1.18 -7.65
C THR A 36 -18.93 1.60 -9.00
N ASN A 37 -18.33 2.66 -9.59
CA ASN A 37 -18.69 3.21 -10.87
C ASN A 37 -17.44 3.70 -11.63
N GLU A 38 -17.64 4.16 -12.87
CA GLU A 38 -16.55 4.56 -13.76
C GLU A 38 -15.80 5.81 -13.28
N ILE A 39 -16.52 6.76 -12.67
CA ILE A 39 -15.94 8.01 -12.13
C ILE A 39 -14.99 7.67 -10.98
N GLU A 40 -15.46 6.88 -10.02
CA GLU A 40 -14.65 6.40 -8.90
C GLU A 40 -13.48 5.55 -9.37
N MET A 41 -13.65 4.76 -10.44
CA MET A 41 -12.56 3.99 -11.01
C MET A 41 -11.46 4.87 -11.60
N LYS A 42 -11.83 5.95 -12.29
CA LYS A 42 -10.88 6.93 -12.82
C LYS A 42 -10.10 7.59 -11.68
N GLN A 43 -10.78 7.96 -10.60
CA GLN A 43 -10.15 8.51 -9.39
C GLN A 43 -9.20 7.49 -8.75
N PHE A 44 -9.63 6.24 -8.57
CA PHE A 44 -8.80 5.16 -8.04
C PHE A 44 -7.48 5.01 -8.82
N CYS A 45 -7.54 5.04 -10.15
CA CYS A 45 -6.37 4.93 -11.01
C CYS A 45 -5.44 6.14 -10.92
N GLN A 46 -5.99 7.36 -10.82
CA GLN A 46 -5.21 8.58 -10.64
C GLN A 46 -4.51 8.60 -9.28
N SER A 47 -5.24 8.30 -8.20
CA SER A 47 -4.69 8.28 -6.84
C SER A 47 -3.63 7.19 -6.67
N SER A 48 -3.81 6.02 -7.29
CA SER A 48 -2.81 4.94 -7.25
C SER A 48 -1.47 5.37 -7.87
N LYS A 49 -1.50 6.10 -8.98
CA LYS A 49 -0.29 6.64 -9.63
C LYS A 49 0.38 7.73 -8.77
N GLN A 50 -0.40 8.58 -8.11
CA GLN A 50 0.13 9.61 -7.21
C GLN A 50 0.79 8.99 -5.98
N ARG A 51 0.16 7.99 -5.36
CA ARG A 51 0.74 7.24 -4.23
C ARG A 51 2.03 6.53 -4.62
N GLU A 52 2.05 5.84 -5.75
CA GLU A 52 3.28 5.21 -6.26
C GLU A 52 4.43 6.22 -6.35
N LYS A 53 4.16 7.39 -6.94
CA LYS A 53 5.18 8.44 -7.09
C LYS A 53 5.71 8.91 -5.73
N ALA A 54 4.81 9.17 -4.78
CA ALA A 54 5.18 9.65 -3.45
C ALA A 54 6.01 8.61 -2.67
N VAL A 55 5.59 7.35 -2.69
CA VAL A 55 6.30 6.26 -2.00
C VAL A 55 7.68 6.02 -2.63
N LYS A 56 7.80 6.03 -3.96
CA LYS A 56 9.10 5.91 -4.64
C LYS A 56 10.02 7.09 -4.33
N GLN A 57 9.50 8.31 -4.33
CA GLN A 57 10.28 9.50 -4.00
C GLN A 57 10.83 9.45 -2.57
N TYR A 58 10.02 8.99 -1.61
CA TYR A 58 10.49 8.73 -0.26
C TYR A 58 11.56 7.65 -0.22
N ALA A 59 11.35 6.52 -0.92
CA ALA A 59 12.31 5.44 -0.98
C ALA A 59 13.68 5.90 -1.51
N ASP A 60 13.69 6.75 -2.54
CA ASP A 60 14.92 7.28 -3.14
C ASP A 60 15.63 8.32 -2.25
N THR A 61 14.87 9.04 -1.42
CA THR A 61 15.39 10.17 -0.61
C THR A 61 15.79 9.75 0.80
N CYS A 62 15.04 8.80 1.39
CA CYS A 62 15.04 8.54 2.83
C CYS A 62 15.46 7.13 3.23
N LEU A 63 15.50 6.19 2.28
CA LEU A 63 15.87 4.80 2.57
C LEU A 63 17.27 4.48 2.06
N ASP A 64 17.94 3.59 2.78
CA ASP A 64 19.19 3.01 2.31
C ASP A 64 18.95 2.05 1.13
N SER A 65 20.04 1.53 0.55
CA SER A 65 19.95 0.70 -0.66
C SER A 65 19.12 -0.58 -0.48
N VAL A 66 19.12 -1.18 0.71
CA VAL A 66 18.45 -2.45 0.98
C VAL A 66 16.96 -2.20 1.22
N ASP A 67 16.64 -1.27 2.10
CA ASP A 67 15.26 -0.91 2.44
C ASP A 67 14.52 -0.34 1.23
N ARG A 68 15.21 0.49 0.42
CA ARG A 68 14.69 0.97 -0.86
C ARG A 68 14.36 -0.17 -1.82
N THR A 69 15.21 -1.18 -1.90
CA THR A 69 14.99 -2.33 -2.80
C THR A 69 13.77 -3.14 -2.36
N VAL A 70 13.65 -3.42 -1.07
CA VAL A 70 12.50 -4.14 -0.50
C VAL A 70 11.20 -3.37 -0.72
N LEU A 71 11.18 -2.07 -0.40
CA LEU A 71 10.01 -1.24 -0.60
C LEU A 71 9.63 -1.15 -2.09
N ASN A 72 10.60 -1.00 -2.99
CA ASN A 72 10.34 -0.95 -4.43
C ASN A 72 9.75 -2.27 -4.97
N LEU A 73 10.20 -3.43 -4.48
CA LEU A 73 9.62 -4.73 -4.84
C LEU A 73 8.17 -4.85 -4.39
N PHE A 74 7.88 -4.38 -3.19
CA PHE A 74 6.54 -4.37 -2.62
C PHE A 74 5.61 -3.44 -3.42
N VAL A 75 6.03 -2.19 -3.64
CA VAL A 75 5.31 -1.20 -4.45
C VAL A 75 5.07 -1.72 -5.86
N TYR A 76 6.07 -2.34 -6.48
CA TYR A 76 5.95 -2.92 -7.83
C TYR A 76 4.83 -3.95 -7.91
N SER A 77 4.69 -4.83 -6.92
CA SER A 77 3.65 -5.86 -6.90
C SER A 77 2.25 -5.24 -6.86
N VAL A 78 2.06 -4.23 -6.01
CA VAL A 78 0.77 -3.52 -5.87
C VAL A 78 0.45 -2.69 -7.12
N VAL A 79 1.44 -1.98 -7.66
CA VAL A 79 1.31 -1.17 -8.89
C VAL A 79 0.99 -2.03 -10.10
N LYS A 80 1.61 -3.21 -10.23
CA LYS A 80 1.33 -4.14 -11.32
C LYS A 80 -0.13 -4.60 -11.30
N HIS A 81 -0.66 -4.88 -10.13
CA HIS A 81 -2.07 -5.26 -9.96
C HIS A 81 -3.01 -4.09 -10.33
N SER A 82 -2.83 -2.93 -9.70
CA SER A 82 -3.67 -1.75 -9.93
C SER A 82 -3.57 -1.23 -11.36
N SER A 83 -2.39 -1.22 -11.98
CA SER A 83 -2.21 -0.92 -13.41
C SER A 83 -2.94 -1.92 -14.31
N GLY A 84 -2.95 -3.20 -13.93
CA GLY A 84 -3.69 -4.24 -14.64
C GLY A 84 -5.19 -4.01 -14.62
N VAL A 85 -5.73 -3.51 -13.50
CA VAL A 85 -7.13 -3.10 -13.38
C VAL A 85 -7.40 -1.84 -14.22
N CYS A 86 -6.57 -0.81 -14.09
CA CYS A 86 -6.75 0.47 -14.77
C CYS A 86 -6.65 0.39 -16.30
N LYS A 87 -5.95 -0.61 -16.84
CA LYS A 87 -5.79 -0.82 -18.29
C LYS A 87 -6.83 -1.76 -18.89
N SER A 88 -7.55 -2.54 -18.07
CA SER A 88 -8.46 -3.59 -18.55
C SER A 88 -9.89 -3.29 -18.16
N ARG A 89 -10.76 -3.07 -19.16
CA ARG A 89 -12.20 -2.86 -18.92
C ARG A 89 -12.85 -4.02 -18.16
N ARG A 90 -12.48 -5.27 -18.48
CA ARG A 90 -12.99 -6.46 -17.78
C ARG A 90 -12.64 -6.43 -16.30
N ARG A 91 -11.35 -6.25 -15.97
CA ARG A 91 -10.89 -6.20 -14.58
C ARG A 91 -11.44 -5.00 -13.84
N ALA A 92 -11.67 -3.90 -14.56
CA ALA A 92 -12.30 -2.72 -13.98
C ALA A 92 -13.76 -2.98 -13.55
N LEU A 93 -14.53 -3.65 -14.41
CA LEU A 93 -15.90 -4.06 -14.08
C LEU A 93 -15.92 -5.08 -12.93
N GLU A 94 -14.98 -6.02 -12.91
CA GLU A 94 -14.84 -6.98 -11.80
C GLU A 94 -14.58 -6.25 -10.48
N LEU A 95 -13.64 -5.29 -10.45
CA LEU A 95 -13.39 -4.51 -9.25
C LEU A 95 -14.60 -3.68 -8.83
N GLN A 96 -15.34 -3.11 -9.79
CA GLN A 96 -16.57 -2.37 -9.51
C GLN A 96 -17.68 -3.23 -8.90
N GLN A 97 -17.83 -4.45 -9.40
CA GLN A 97 -18.76 -5.42 -8.85
C GLN A 97 -18.35 -5.83 -7.43
N MET A 98 -17.06 -6.12 -7.22
CA MET A 98 -16.51 -6.40 -5.90
C MET A 98 -16.66 -5.22 -4.95
N GLY A 99 -16.59 -3.99 -5.46
CA GLY A 99 -16.63 -2.79 -4.64
C GLY A 99 -17.93 -2.63 -3.84
N LYS A 100 -19.06 -3.14 -4.34
CA LYS A 100 -20.32 -3.16 -3.60
C LYS A 100 -20.20 -3.95 -2.30
N CYS A 101 -19.62 -5.15 -2.34
CA CYS A 101 -19.37 -6.00 -1.18
C CYS A 101 -18.18 -5.51 -0.34
N GLY A 102 -17.10 -5.09 -1.00
CA GLY A 102 -15.89 -4.61 -0.34
C GLY A 102 -16.14 -3.35 0.50
N ASN A 103 -17.07 -2.49 0.06
CA ASN A 103 -17.49 -1.30 0.80
C ASN A 103 -18.50 -1.61 1.93
N SER A 104 -19.40 -2.60 1.76
CA SER A 104 -20.32 -3.01 2.85
C SER A 104 -19.56 -3.61 4.03
N ASP A 105 -18.52 -4.38 3.76
CA ASP A 105 -17.71 -5.05 4.79
C ASP A 105 -16.46 -4.26 5.19
N ARG A 106 -16.42 -2.96 4.88
CA ARG A 106 -15.25 -2.09 5.07
C ARG A 106 -14.68 -2.15 6.50
N LYS A 107 -15.53 -2.18 7.53
CA LYS A 107 -15.08 -2.29 8.92
C LYS A 107 -14.40 -3.63 9.22
N ALA A 108 -14.97 -4.73 8.71
CA ALA A 108 -14.41 -6.07 8.89
C ALA A 108 -13.09 -6.24 8.12
N ASN A 109 -13.06 -5.76 6.87
CA ASN A 109 -11.87 -5.76 6.03
C ASN A 109 -10.75 -4.90 6.62
N LYS A 110 -11.07 -3.71 7.14
CA LYS A 110 -10.10 -2.85 7.85
C LYS A 110 -9.51 -3.57 9.06
N LYS A 111 -10.34 -4.24 9.86
CA LYS A 111 -9.86 -4.99 11.03
C LYS A 111 -8.90 -6.09 10.60
N CYS A 112 -9.30 -6.93 9.64
CA CYS A 112 -8.48 -8.02 9.12
C CYS A 112 -7.13 -7.49 8.57
N TRP A 113 -7.18 -6.39 7.82
CA TRP A 113 -5.99 -5.74 7.28
C TRP A 113 -5.05 -5.19 8.36
N ASN A 114 -5.60 -4.53 9.37
CA ASN A 114 -4.80 -4.02 10.49
C ASN A 114 -4.17 -5.16 11.30
N ASP A 115 -4.92 -6.23 11.54
CA ASP A 115 -4.43 -7.42 12.25
C ASP A 115 -3.31 -8.11 11.44
N TRP A 116 -3.46 -8.21 10.12
CA TRP A 116 -2.43 -8.73 9.22
C TRP A 116 -1.17 -7.84 9.21
N MET A 117 -1.32 -6.53 9.09
CA MET A 117 -0.20 -5.58 9.16
C MET A 117 0.51 -5.61 10.51
N ALA A 118 -0.23 -5.76 11.61
CA ALA A 118 0.35 -5.91 12.94
C ALA A 118 1.12 -7.23 13.08
N THR A 119 0.59 -8.32 12.49
CA THR A 119 1.26 -9.62 12.43
C THR A 119 2.57 -9.51 11.64
N LEU A 120 2.54 -8.89 10.46
CA LEU A 120 3.73 -8.65 9.64
C LEU A 120 4.79 -7.81 10.35
N ALA A 121 4.36 -6.75 11.05
CA ALA A 121 5.27 -5.93 11.85
C ALA A 121 5.91 -6.76 12.97
N GLY A 122 5.12 -7.57 13.68
CA GLY A 122 5.59 -8.45 14.75
C GLY A 122 6.59 -9.50 14.28
N ILE A 123 6.43 -10.05 13.07
CA ILE A 123 7.34 -11.06 12.49
C ILE A 123 8.79 -10.59 12.46
N THR A 124 9.02 -9.31 12.20
CA THR A 124 10.38 -8.74 12.15
C THR A 124 11.11 -8.85 13.50
N THR A 125 10.36 -8.83 14.59
CA THR A 125 10.86 -8.91 15.97
C THR A 125 11.00 -10.35 16.49
N LEU A 126 10.57 -11.37 15.74
CA LEU A 126 10.71 -12.77 16.14
C LEU A 126 12.20 -13.17 16.17
N SER A 127 12.62 -13.78 17.28
CA SER A 127 13.97 -14.35 17.43
C SER A 127 14.18 -15.59 16.54
N ASN A 128 13.10 -16.34 16.27
CA ASN A 128 13.15 -17.54 15.44
C ASN A 128 12.92 -17.21 13.95
N ASN A 129 14.00 -17.12 13.19
CA ASN A 129 13.97 -16.82 11.75
C ASN A 129 13.17 -17.85 10.92
N LYS A 130 12.99 -19.10 11.38
CA LYS A 130 12.22 -20.12 10.65
C LYS A 130 10.71 -19.88 10.66
N LEU A 131 10.21 -19.14 11.64
CA LEU A 131 8.79 -18.78 11.73
C LEU A 131 8.43 -17.52 10.95
N LYS A 132 9.44 -16.77 10.47
CA LYS A 132 9.20 -15.49 9.79
C LYS A 132 8.50 -15.64 8.44
N ILE A 133 8.89 -16.65 7.64
CA ILE A 133 8.28 -16.90 6.32
C ILE A 133 6.85 -17.46 6.45
N PRO A 134 6.57 -18.51 7.26
CA PRO A 134 5.21 -19.06 7.39
C PRO A 134 4.18 -18.07 7.94
N LEU A 135 4.60 -17.11 8.76
CA LEU A 135 3.69 -16.10 9.31
C LEU A 135 3.46 -14.91 8.36
N ALA A 136 4.33 -14.75 7.36
CA ALA A 136 4.24 -13.65 6.38
C ALA A 136 3.44 -14.03 5.13
N CYS A 137 3.28 -15.33 4.88
CA CYS A 137 2.49 -15.91 3.79
C CYS A 137 1.04 -16.16 4.21
#